data_AF-A0A6L3SNJ8-F1
#
_entry.id   AF-A0A6L3SNJ8-F1
#
_cell.length_a   1.000
_cell.length_b   1.000
_cell.length_c   1.000
_cell.angle_alpha   90.00
_cell.angle_beta   90.00
_cell.angle_gamma   90.00
#
_symmetry.space_group_name_H-M   'P 1'
#
loop_
_entity.id
_entity.type
_entity.pdbx_description
1 polymer ?
#
loop_
_entity_poly.entity_id
_entity_poly.type
_entity_poly.pdbx_seq_one_letter_code
_entity_poly.pdbx_strand_id
1 'polypeptide(L)' 'MRQEPGKRRTADLAPIIGDIRATGGTSLHGIATGLNGREIPTAQGGTWSVVQVQRVLDAA' A
#
# COMPACT_ATOMS: atom_id res chain seq x y z
N MET A 1 15.93 -5.30 -13.05
CA MET A 1 16.26 -4.97 -11.64
C MET A 1 15.07 -5.39 -10.80
N ARG A 2 15.11 -6.60 -10.23
CA ARG A 2 13.96 -7.20 -9.52
C ARG A 2 13.92 -6.62 -8.11
N GLN A 3 12.83 -5.97 -7.73
CA GLN A 3 12.63 -5.57 -6.34
C GLN A 3 12.25 -6.79 -5.49
N GLU A 4 12.88 -6.87 -4.32
CA GLU A 4 13.00 -8.01 -3.40
C GLU A 4 11.73 -8.31 -2.59
N PRO A 5 11.61 -9.53 -2.02
CA PRO A 5 10.33 -10.12 -1.60
C PRO A 5 9.69 -9.45 -0.37
N GLY A 6 8.50 -8.88 -0.58
CA GLY A 6 7.33 -8.84 0.32
C GLY A 6 7.45 -8.24 1.73
N LYS A 7 8.42 -8.66 2.56
CA LYS A 7 8.43 -8.41 4.01
C LYS A 7 8.95 -7.05 4.42
N ARG A 8 9.92 -6.48 3.69
CA ARG A 8 10.44 -5.14 4.02
C ARG A 8 9.36 -4.07 3.78
N ARG A 9 8.67 -4.20 2.64
CA ARG A 9 7.64 -3.27 2.17
C ARG A 9 6.48 -3.09 3.14
N THR A 10 6.04 -4.14 3.84
CA THR A 10 4.93 -4.00 4.79
C THR A 10 5.29 -3.09 5.96
N ALA A 11 6.52 -3.21 6.47
CA ALA A 11 7.01 -2.33 7.53
C ALA A 11 7.13 -0.86 7.06
N ASP A 12 7.55 -0.65 5.82
CA ASP A 12 7.63 0.69 5.22
C ASP A 12 6.24 1.30 4.95
N LEU A 13 5.25 0.48 4.62
CA LEU A 13 3.89 0.91 4.27
C LEU A 13 2.97 1.04 5.49
N ALA A 14 3.24 0.34 6.59
CA ALA A 14 2.44 0.41 7.82
C ALA A 14 2.19 1.85 8.33
N PRO A 15 3.21 2.73 8.48
CA PRO A 15 2.97 4.12 8.90
C PRO A 15 2.18 4.91 7.85
N ILE A 16 2.39 4.63 6.56
CA ILE A 16 1.73 5.31 5.44
C ILE A 16 0.24 4.94 5.39
N ILE A 17 -0.08 3.66 5.55
CA ILE A 17 -1.45 3.16 5.64
C ILE A 17 -2.14 3.73 6.89
N GLY A 18 -1.43 3.83 8.02
CA GLY A 18 -1.94 4.45 9.23
C GLY A 18 -2.34 5.91 9.02
N ASP A 19 -1.50 6.68 8.34
CA ASP A 19 -1.79 8.07 7.98
C ASP A 19 -2.97 8.17 6.99
N ILE A 20 -3.04 7.30 5.98
CA ILE A 20 -4.20 7.26 5.06
C ILE A 20 -5.50 6.92 5.82
N ARG A 21 -5.46 5.99 6.77
CA ARG A 21 -6.62 5.67 7.62
C ARG A 21 -7.02 6.86 8.50
N ALA A 22 -6.05 7.60 9.05
CA ALA A 22 -6.30 8.81 9.83
C ALA A 22 -6.95 9.92 9.00
N THR A 23 -6.61 10.03 7.71
CA THR A 23 -7.27 10.95 6.77
C THR A 23 -8.65 10.49 6.29
N GLY A 24 -9.12 9.31 6.72
CA GLY A 24 -10.45 8.76 6.39
C GLY A 24 -10.44 7.63 5.35
N GLY A 25 -9.28 7.26 4.81
CA GLY A 25 -9.11 6.12 3.90
C GLY A 25 -9.09 4.78 4.66
N THR A 26 -10.20 4.41 5.30
CA THR A 26 -10.31 3.17 6.09
C THR A 26 -10.64 1.94 5.23
N SER A 27 -11.26 2.15 4.06
CA SER A 27 -11.56 1.10 3.08
C SER A 27 -10.33 0.75 2.24
N LEU A 28 -10.23 -0.50 1.77
CA LEU A 28 -9.16 -0.95 0.87
C LEU A 28 -8.98 -0.05 -0.36
N HIS A 29 -10.08 0.44 -0.92
CA HIS A 29 -10.06 1.39 -2.04
C HIS A 29 -9.52 2.77 -1.62
N GLY A 30 -9.91 3.28 -0.45
CA GLY A 30 -9.39 4.54 0.08
C GLY A 30 -7.89 4.47 0.37
N ILE A 31 -7.41 3.34 0.88
CA ILE A 31 -5.99 3.07 1.07
C ILE A 31 -5.27 3.04 -0.29
N ALA A 32 -5.82 2.33 -1.28
CA ALA A 32 -5.23 2.29 -2.62
C ALA A 32 -5.15 3.67 -3.27
N THR A 33 -6.22 4.46 -3.20
CA THR A 33 -6.26 5.84 -3.68
C THR A 33 -5.28 6.74 -2.95
N GLY A 34 -5.17 6.61 -1.61
CA GLY A 34 -4.19 7.36 -0.82
C GLY A 34 -2.75 7.01 -1.17
N LEU A 35 -2.45 5.73 -1.44
CA LEU A 35 -1.13 5.29 -1.89
C LEU A 35 -0.80 5.79 -3.30
N ASN A 36 -1.78 5.76 -4.22
CA ASN A 36 -1.63 6.28 -5.57
C ASN A 36 -1.48 7.81 -5.60
N GLY A 37 -2.25 8.54 -4.78
CA GLY A 37 -2.15 10.00 -4.67
C GLY A 37 -0.85 10.49 -4.04
N ARG A 38 -0.12 9.61 -3.34
CA ARG A 38 1.24 9.84 -2.83
C ARG A 38 2.33 9.44 -3.82
N GLU A 39 1.95 9.07 -5.05
CA GLU A 39 2.85 8.61 -6.11
C GLU A 39 3.75 7.45 -5.68
N ILE A 40 3.25 6.57 -4.79
CA ILE A 40 4.01 5.40 -4.31
C ILE A 40 3.80 4.27 -5.32
N PRO A 41 4.79 3.92 -6.16
CA PRO A 41 4.62 2.82 -7.11
C PRO A 41 4.54 1.49 -6.37
N THR A 42 3.69 0.60 -6.88
CA THR A 42 3.65 -0.79 -6.41
C THR A 42 4.96 -1.51 -6.74
N ALA A 43 5.19 -2.67 -6.12
CA ALA A 43 6.38 -3.48 -6.34
C ALA A 43 6.62 -3.88 -7.81
N GLN A 44 5.57 -3.85 -8.66
CA GLN A 44 5.66 -4.12 -10.10
C GLN A 44 5.64 -2.85 -10.97
N GLY A 45 5.73 -1.66 -10.38
CA GLY A 45 5.80 -0.39 -11.12
C GLY A 45 4.45 0.14 -11.62
N GLY A 46 3.33 -0.37 -11.08
CA GLY A 46 1.97 0.11 -11.41
C GLY A 46 1.27 0.79 -10.24
N THR A 47 0.02 1.19 -10.46
CA THR A 47 -0.88 1.74 -9.44
C THR A 47 -1.34 0.69 -8.43
N TRP A 48 -1.56 1.12 -7.20
CA TRP A 48 -2.17 0.32 -6.14
C TRP A 48 -3.60 -0.04 -6.50
N SER A 49 -3.84 -1.34 -6.56
CA SER A 49 -5.17 -1.92 -6.66
C SER A 49 -5.66 -2.39 -5.29
N VAL A 50 -6.98 -2.45 -5.12
CA VAL A 50 -7.65 -2.94 -3.91
C VAL A 50 -7.12 -4.31 -3.48
N VAL A 51 -6.89 -5.21 -4.44
CA VAL A 51 -6.34 -6.56 -4.22
C VAL A 51 -4.90 -6.53 -3.68
N GLN A 52 -4.06 -5.59 -4.14
CA GLN A 52 -2.70 -5.45 -3.63
C GLN A 52 -2.69 -4.92 -2.19
N VAL A 53 -3.57 -3.96 -1.88
CA VAL A 53 -3.75 -3.48 -0.51
C VAL A 53 -4.19 -4.63 0.40
N GLN A 54 -5.16 -5.43 -0.03
CA GLN A 54 -5.61 -6.58 0.74
C GLN A 54 -4.47 -7.56 1.03
N ARG A 55 -3.62 -7.86 0.04
CA ARG A 55 -2.45 -8.74 0.21
C ARG A 55 -1.41 -8.16 1.18
N VAL A 56 -1.18 -6.86 1.17
CA VAL A 56 -0.24 -6.21 2.09
C VAL A 56 -0.77 -6.24 3.52
N LEU A 57 -2.09 -6.08 3.71
CA LEU A 57 -2.73 -6.15 5.02
C LEU A 57 -2.82 -7.58 5.57
N ASP A 58 -2.97 -8.58 4.69
CA ASP A 58 -2.99 -10.00 5.04
C ASP A 58 -1.59 -10.54 5.38
N ALA A 59 -0.55 -10.01 4.72
CA ALA A 59 0.85 -10.37 4.95
C ALA A 59 1.51 -9.59 6.10
N ALA A 60 0.77 -8.71 6.79
CA ALA A 60 1.25 -7.86 7.89
C ALA A 60 1.21 -8.58 9.25
#